data_AF-A0A3C2A4E4-F1
#
_entry.id   AF-A0A3C2A4E4-F1
#
_cell.length_a   1.000
_cell.length_b   1.000
_cell.length_c   1.000
_cell.angle_alpha   90.00
_cell.angle_beta   90.00
_cell.angle_gamma   90.00
#
_symmetry.space_group_name_H-M   'P 1'
#
loop_
_entity.id
_entity.type
_entity.pdbx_description
1 polymer ?
#
loop_
_entity_poly.entity_id
_entity_poly.type
_entity_poly.pdbx_seq_one_letter_code
_entity_poly.pdbx_strand_id
1 'polypeptide(L)'
;MEFEKIKEGLLKACEAYVQQRQATAKAAIAEAKAAAAEETKSSAGDKYETGRAMAQLAEERAQTQLTEANKLAEGLTLMQRVEPGPKADLGSLV
;
A
#
# COMPACT_ATOMS: atom_id res chain seq x y z
N MET A 1 7.72 31.94 -5.39
CA MET A 1 8.76 31.21 -4.62
C MET A 1 8.27 30.62 -3.29
N GLU A 2 7.13 31.02 -2.70
CA GLU A 2 6.55 30.30 -1.54
C GLU A 2 5.67 29.10 -1.92
N PHE A 3 4.85 29.23 -2.97
CA PHE A 3 3.93 28.16 -3.41
C PHE A 3 4.65 26.88 -3.86
N GLU A 4 5.83 27.00 -4.48
CA GLU A 4 6.69 25.87 -4.85
C GLU A 4 7.13 25.07 -3.62
N LYS A 5 7.56 25.76 -2.55
CA LYS A 5 7.97 25.11 -1.29
C LYS A 5 6.80 24.43 -0.59
N ILE A 6 5.59 25.01 -0.66
CA ILE A 6 4.37 24.41 -0.12
C ILE A 6 4.01 23.14 -0.92
N LYS A 7 4.05 23.21 -2.25
CA LYS A 7 3.80 22.08 -3.14
C LYS A 7 4.81 20.94 -2.89
N GLU A 8 6.10 21.25 -2.79
CA GLU A 8 7.14 20.27 -2.44
C GLU A 8 6.92 19.65 -1.05
N GLY A 9 6.57 20.46 -0.06
CA GLY A 9 6.27 19.97 1.30
C GLY A 9 5.08 19.03 1.34
N LEU A 10 4.01 19.37 0.62
CA LEU A 10 2.82 18.52 0.49
C LEU A 10 3.13 17.22 -0.26
N LEU A 11 3.89 17.27 -1.35
CA LEU A 11 4.31 16.08 -2.09
C LEU A 11 5.12 15.13 -1.20
N LYS A 12 6.09 15.65 -0.43
CA LYS A 12 6.86 14.85 0.53
C LYS A 12 5.99 14.24 1.63
N ALA A 13 5.02 15.00 2.15
CA ALA A 13 4.08 14.48 3.15
C ALA A 13 3.21 13.35 2.57
N CYS A 14 2.73 13.51 1.33
CA CYS A 14 1.97 12.48 0.63
C CYS A 14 2.82 11.23 0.34
N GLU A 15 4.06 11.39 -0.09
CA GLU A 15 5.01 10.29 -0.28
C GLU A 15 5.24 9.53 1.02
N ALA A 16 5.51 10.23 2.13
CA ALA A 16 5.71 9.63 3.43
C ALA A 16 4.47 8.84 3.89
N TYR A 17 3.28 9.41 3.69
CA TYR A 17 2.02 8.74 4.02
C TYR A 17 1.82 7.45 3.19
N VAL A 18 2.07 7.50 1.89
CA VAL A 18 1.94 6.32 1.02
C VAL A 18 2.99 5.25 1.36
N GLN A 19 4.24 5.65 1.62
CA GLN A 19 5.28 4.74 2.08
C GLN A 19 4.92 4.09 3.41
N GLN A 20 4.36 4.85 4.36
CA GLN A 20 3.88 4.31 5.63
C GLN A 20 2.77 3.28 5.41
N ARG A 21 1.77 3.57 4.56
CA ARG A 21 0.71 2.61 4.25
C ARG A 21 1.24 1.35 3.58
N GLN A 22 2.19 1.48 2.65
CA GLN A 22 2.85 0.33 2.02
C GLN A 22 3.63 -0.51 3.04
N ALA A 23 4.36 0.13 3.95
CA ALA A 23 5.11 -0.55 5.00
C ALA A 23 4.18 -1.32 5.95
N THR A 24 3.10 -0.69 6.41
CA THR A 24 2.08 -1.34 7.24
C THR A 24 1.41 -2.51 6.53
N ALA A 25 1.03 -2.36 5.26
CA ALA A 25 0.44 -3.45 4.48
C ALA A 25 1.42 -4.61 4.30
N LYS A 26 2.70 -4.33 4.01
CA LYS A 26 3.75 -5.36 3.90
C LYS A 26 3.98 -6.09 5.22
N ALA A 27 3.99 -5.36 6.34
CA ALA A 27 4.13 -5.97 7.67
C ALA A 27 2.94 -6.90 7.98
N ALA A 28 1.70 -6.45 7.72
CA ALA A 28 0.51 -7.27 7.91
C ALA A 28 0.51 -8.53 7.02
N ILE A 29 0.99 -8.44 5.77
CA ILE A 29 1.18 -9.61 4.90
C ILE A 29 2.19 -10.59 5.51
N ALA A 30 3.33 -10.08 5.99
CA ALA A 30 4.38 -10.92 6.57
C ALA A 30 3.89 -11.64 7.84
N GLU A 31 3.17 -10.93 8.71
CA GLU A 31 2.57 -11.51 9.92
C GLU A 31 1.51 -12.57 9.59
N ALA A 32 0.61 -12.29 8.64
CA ALA A 32 -0.40 -13.26 8.20
C ALA A 32 0.24 -14.53 7.61
N LYS A 33 1.31 -14.39 6.82
CA LYS A 33 2.07 -15.52 6.28
C LYS A 33 2.78 -16.33 7.36
N ALA A 34 3.38 -15.65 8.34
CA ALA A 34 4.05 -16.31 9.44
C ALA A 34 3.06 -17.10 10.31
N ALA A 35 1.89 -16.52 10.61
CA ALA A 35 0.82 -17.19 11.36
C ALA A 35 0.30 -18.44 10.61
N ALA A 36 0.05 -18.33 9.30
CA ALA A 36 -0.36 -19.45 8.48
C ALA A 36 0.71 -20.56 8.44
N ALA A 37 1.99 -20.20 8.36
CA ALA A 37 3.10 -21.16 8.36
C ALA A 37 3.23 -21.90 9.71
N GLU A 38 3.09 -21.21 10.84
CA GLU A 38 3.13 -21.82 12.17
C GLU A 38 1.95 -22.78 12.42
N GLU A 39 0.74 -22.44 11.96
CA GLU A 39 -0.41 -23.35 12.01
C GLU A 39 -0.18 -24.62 11.17
N THR A 40 0.43 -24.48 9.97
CA THR A 40 0.75 -25.64 9.10
C THR A 40 1.75 -26.61 9.71
N LYS A 41 2.64 -26.13 10.58
CA LYS A 41 3.67 -26.96 11.21
C LYS A 41 3.16 -27.73 12.44
N SER A 42 2.13 -27.22 13.12
CA SER A 42 1.60 -27.81 14.37
C SER A 42 0.43 -28.77 14.21
N SER A 43 -0.11 -28.96 12.99
CA SER A 43 -1.37 -29.69 12.82
C SER A 43 -1.31 -30.69 11.66
N ALA A 44 -0.69 -31.84 11.93
CA ALA A 44 -0.52 -32.96 10.99
C ALA A 44 -1.72 -33.94 11.02
N GLY A 45 -2.96 -33.48 10.75
CA GLY A 45 -4.12 -34.39 10.73
C GLY A 45 -5.43 -33.82 10.16
N ASP A 46 -5.82 -34.33 8.99
CA ASP A 46 -7.15 -34.51 8.35
C ASP A 46 -8.28 -33.44 8.42
N LYS A 47 -8.14 -32.30 9.10
CA LYS A 47 -9.20 -31.26 9.22
C LYS A 47 -8.99 -30.01 8.34
N TYR A 48 -8.22 -30.13 7.25
CA TYR A 48 -7.44 -29.02 6.68
C TYR A 48 -8.04 -28.22 5.52
N GLU A 49 -9.29 -28.43 5.11
CA GLU A 49 -9.83 -27.72 3.94
C GLU A 49 -10.23 -26.27 4.26
N THR A 50 -10.77 -26.01 5.45
CA THR A 50 -11.30 -24.66 5.79
C THR A 50 -10.22 -23.69 6.27
N GLY A 51 -9.26 -24.14 7.09
CA GLY A 51 -8.18 -23.29 7.62
C GLY A 51 -7.22 -22.81 6.52
N ARG A 52 -6.92 -23.69 5.56
CA ARG A 52 -6.08 -23.35 4.41
C ARG A 52 -6.74 -22.37 3.45
N ALA A 53 -8.06 -22.50 3.22
CA ALA A 53 -8.84 -21.55 2.45
C ALA A 53 -8.89 -20.17 3.13
N MET A 54 -9.02 -20.14 4.47
CA MET A 54 -8.99 -18.89 5.25
C MET A 54 -7.63 -18.17 5.19
N ALA A 55 -6.52 -18.92 5.23
CA ALA A 55 -5.18 -18.36 5.08
C ALA A 55 -4.97 -17.76 3.68
N GLN A 56 -5.41 -18.44 2.62
CA GLN A 56 -5.37 -17.90 1.26
C GLN A 56 -6.22 -16.63 1.12
N LEU A 57 -7.42 -16.61 1.71
CA LEU A 57 -8.29 -15.43 1.69
C LEU A 57 -7.68 -14.24 2.43
N ALA A 58 -6.97 -14.49 3.53
CA ALA A 58 -6.24 -13.47 4.27
C ALA A 58 -5.06 -12.92 3.44
N GLU A 59 -4.31 -13.78 2.77
CA GLU A 59 -3.23 -13.38 1.86
C GLU A 59 -3.76 -12.55 0.69
N GLU A 60 -4.85 -12.96 0.04
CA GLU A 60 -5.49 -12.22 -1.06
C GLU A 60 -5.91 -10.81 -0.62
N ARG A 61 -6.58 -10.69 0.53
CA ARG A 61 -7.01 -9.39 1.07
C ARG A 61 -5.83 -8.46 1.34
N ALA A 62 -4.77 -9.00 1.92
CA ALA A 62 -3.58 -8.22 2.22
C ALA A 62 -2.84 -7.80 0.94
N GLN A 63 -2.82 -8.67 -0.09
CA GLN A 63 -2.31 -8.36 -1.42
C GLN A 63 -3.13 -7.28 -2.14
N THR A 64 -4.46 -7.28 -1.99
CA THR A 64 -5.32 -6.21 -2.50
C THR A 64 -4.98 -4.87 -1.86
N GLN A 65 -4.82 -4.81 -0.54
CA GLN A 65 -4.43 -3.57 0.16
C GLN A 65 -3.07 -3.04 -0.29
N LEU A 66 -2.10 -3.94 -0.52
CA LEU A 66 -0.80 -3.56 -1.06
C LEU A 66 -0.92 -3.00 -2.48
N THR A 67 -1.78 -3.60 -3.31
CA THR A 67 -2.03 -3.14 -4.68
C THR A 67 -2.64 -1.74 -4.70
N GLU A 68 -3.60 -1.45 -3.83
CA GLU A 68 -4.17 -0.11 -3.68
C GLU A 68 -3.13 0.92 -3.22
N ALA A 69 -2.28 0.55 -2.25
CA ALA A 69 -1.20 1.42 -1.80
C ALA A 69 -0.18 1.72 -2.92
N ASN A 70 0.10 0.75 -3.79
CA ASN A 70 0.95 0.95 -4.97
C ASN A 70 0.32 1.87 -6.02
N LYS A 71 -0.99 1.75 -6.27
CA LYS A 71 -1.71 2.68 -7.17
C LYS A 71 -1.63 4.13 -6.69
N LEU A 72 -1.69 4.35 -5.36
CA LEU A 72 -1.50 5.69 -4.78
C LEU A 72 -0.08 6.21 -5.01
N ALA A 73 0.94 5.36 -4.93
CA ALA A 73 2.32 5.73 -5.21
C ALA A 73 2.55 6.08 -6.70
N GLU A 74 1.95 5.32 -7.61
CA GLU A 74 1.98 5.62 -9.04
C GLU A 74 1.31 6.96 -9.35
N GLY A 75 0.15 7.24 -8.74
CA GLY A 75 -0.54 8.53 -8.86
C GLY A 75 0.33 9.71 -8.40
N LEU A 76 1.05 9.57 -7.29
CA LEU A 76 1.99 10.59 -6.81
C LEU A 76 3.14 10.82 -7.79
N THR A 77 3.67 9.76 -8.39
CA THR A 77 4.76 9.84 -9.38
C THR A 77 4.32 10.60 -10.63
N LEU A 78 3.06 10.46 -11.03
CA LEU A 78 2.47 11.22 -12.14
C LEU A 78 2.34 12.71 -11.80
N MET A 79 1.93 13.06 -10.58
CA MET A 79 1.80 14.45 -10.13
C MET A 79 3.13 15.22 -10.10
N GLN A 80 4.26 14.52 -9.90
CA GLN A 80 5.59 15.13 -9.94
C GLN A 80 6.03 15.54 -11.36
N ARG A 81 5.42 14.98 -12.40
CA ARG A 81 5.78 15.26 -13.80
C ARG A 81 4.98 16.40 -14.43
N VAL A 82 3.97 16.92 -13.73
CA VAL A 82 3.09 17.96 -14.28
C VAL A 82 3.71 19.33 -14.07
N GLU A 83 4.07 19.97 -15.17
CA GLU A 83 4.57 21.35 -15.19
C GLU A 83 3.46 22.32 -14.76
N PRO A 84 3.81 23.39 -14.02
CA PRO A 84 2.83 24.39 -13.60
C PRO A 84 2.21 25.08 -14.81
N GLY A 85 0.88 24.95 -14.96
CA GLY A 85 0.11 25.56 -16.03
C GLY A 85 -1.02 26.48 -15.51
N PRO A 86 -1.55 27.38 -16.36
CA PRO A 86 -2.64 28.30 -16.01
C PRO A 86 -4.01 27.61 -15.86
N LYS A 87 -4.11 26.32 -16.20
CA LYS A 87 -5.30 25.49 -15.98
C LYS A 87 -5.00 24.46 -14.89
N ALA A 88 -5.97 24.21 -14.01
CA ALA A 88 -5.86 23.16 -13.01
C ALA A 88 -5.77 21.79 -13.69
N ASP A 89 -4.70 21.04 -13.38
CA ASP A 89 -4.43 19.70 -13.86
C ASP A 89 -3.93 18.83 -12.70
N LEU A 90 -3.63 17.55 -12.95
CA LEU A 90 -3.17 16.60 -11.95
C LEU A 90 -1.93 17.14 -11.20
N GLY A 91 -2.04 17.35 -9.89
CA GLY A 91 -0.95 17.90 -9.09
C GLY A 91 -0.84 19.43 -9.08
N SER A 92 -1.84 20.16 -9.60
CA SER A 92 -1.97 21.61 -9.40
C SER A 92 -2.40 21.94 -7.96
N LEU A 93 -1.73 22.91 -7.35
CA LEU A 93 -2.16 23.53 -6.09
C LEU A 93 -3.12 24.69 -6.44
N VAL A 94 -4.37 24.64 -5.97
CA VAL A 94 -5.43 25.64 -6.25
C VAL A 94 -5.77 26.41 -4.98
#